data_AF-A0A3S0D374-F1
#
_entry.id   AF-A0A3S0D374-F1
#
_cell.length_a   1.000
_cell.length_b   1.000
_cell.length_c   1.000
_cell.angle_alpha   90.00
_cell.angle_beta   90.00
_cell.angle_gamma   90.00
#
_symmetry.space_group_name_H-M   'P 1'
#
loop_
_entity.id
_entity.type
_entity.pdbx_description
1 polymer ?
#
loop_
_entity_poly.entity_id
_entity_poly.type
_entity_poly.pdbx_seq_one_letter_code
_entity_poly.pdbx_strand_id
1 'polypeptide(L)'
;MPLPKPPAQRASRLDATAYSVDLTPSKPRAVPPSVAPAKSPGPAPATPPVAAATAEVLRLPTPAHAPAPAAKSGLPTKSASKAPARAAAPKRTRKPAEAPKLFVLDTNVLMHDPMSLFRFEEHDVFLPMITLEELDGHKKGMTEVARNVRQVSRELDQLAASLKSSSIEEMGKGLPLAGTGHREAEGKLFFQTQLIDTPLPQGLPQGKADNQILGVVQALKGLHPGREVVLVSKDINMRIKARALGLPAEDYR
;
A
#
# COMPACT_ATOMS: atom_id res chain seq x y z
N MET A 1 -32.03 13.51 -24.85
CA MET A 1 -32.69 12.19 -24.73
C MET A 1 -33.35 12.12 -23.35
N PRO A 2 -34.68 12.00 -23.23
CA PRO A 2 -35.29 11.78 -21.92
C PRO A 2 -35.03 10.34 -21.46
N LEU A 3 -34.71 10.16 -20.19
CA LEU A 3 -34.44 8.86 -19.58
C LEU A 3 -35.75 8.10 -19.30
N PRO A 4 -35.76 6.76 -19.39
CA PRO A 4 -36.93 5.95 -19.05
C PRO A 4 -37.28 6.06 -17.56
N LYS A 5 -38.58 5.98 -17.26
CA LYS A 5 -39.07 6.07 -15.88
C LYS A 5 -38.61 4.86 -15.06
N PRO A 6 -38.15 5.06 -13.81
CA PRO A 6 -37.67 3.98 -12.96
C PRO A 6 -38.81 3.04 -12.53
N PRO A 7 -38.52 1.74 -12.29
CA PRO A 7 -39.51 0.75 -11.91
C PRO A 7 -40.04 0.97 -10.48
N ALA A 8 -41.32 0.66 -10.27
CA ALA A 8 -42.02 0.94 -9.02
C ALA A 8 -41.89 -0.15 -7.94
N GLN A 9 -41.22 -1.29 -8.21
CA GLN A 9 -41.07 -2.40 -7.26
C GLN A 9 -39.62 -2.93 -7.23
N ARG A 10 -39.17 -3.39 -6.06
CA ARG A 10 -37.83 -3.97 -5.87
C ARG A 10 -37.74 -5.33 -6.58
N ALA A 11 -36.71 -5.50 -7.41
CA ALA A 11 -36.35 -6.74 -8.13
C ALA A 11 -37.21 -7.17 -9.33
N SER A 12 -38.04 -6.30 -9.91
CA SER A 12 -38.64 -6.56 -11.22
C SER A 12 -37.60 -6.35 -12.34
N ARG A 13 -37.36 -7.37 -13.19
CA ARG A 13 -36.54 -7.22 -14.42
C ARG A 13 -37.30 -6.37 -15.44
N LEU A 14 -36.60 -5.44 -16.10
CA LEU A 14 -37.13 -4.65 -17.21
C LEU A 14 -37.17 -5.52 -18.48
N ASP A 15 -38.32 -5.58 -19.14
CA ASP A 15 -38.49 -6.30 -20.41
C ASP A 15 -37.78 -5.58 -21.57
N ALA A 16 -37.19 -6.37 -22.47
CA ALA A 16 -36.36 -5.88 -23.58
C ALA A 16 -37.09 -4.96 -24.58
N THR A 17 -38.42 -4.94 -24.56
CA THR A 17 -39.27 -4.09 -25.41
C THR A 17 -39.33 -2.62 -24.97
N ALA A 18 -38.81 -2.29 -23.77
CA ALA A 18 -38.73 -0.92 -23.28
C ALA A 18 -37.67 -0.05 -24.00
N TYR A 19 -36.86 -0.65 -24.88
CA TYR A 19 -35.75 0.00 -25.58
C TYR A 19 -35.95 0.15 -27.11
N SER A 20 -37.10 -0.28 -27.65
CA SER A 20 -37.38 -0.17 -29.09
C SER A 20 -37.79 1.27 -29.45
N VAL A 21 -36.96 1.93 -30.27
CA VAL A 21 -37.20 3.28 -30.81
C VAL A 21 -37.61 3.14 -32.27
N ASP A 22 -38.85 3.48 -32.61
CA ASP A 22 -39.32 3.59 -34.00
C ASP A 22 -38.69 4.80 -34.68
N LEU A 23 -37.87 4.56 -35.71
CA LEU A 23 -37.28 5.60 -36.55
C LEU A 23 -38.04 5.69 -37.88
N THR A 24 -39.00 6.61 -37.97
CA THR A 24 -39.57 7.03 -39.27
C THR A 24 -38.90 8.32 -39.76
N PRO A 25 -38.41 8.39 -41.02
CA PRO A 25 -37.71 9.56 -41.52
C PRO A 25 -38.67 10.66 -41.99
N SER A 26 -38.47 11.89 -41.52
CA SER A 26 -39.16 13.09 -42.03
C SER A 26 -38.27 13.91 -42.98
N LYS A 27 -38.89 14.36 -44.07
CA LYS A 27 -38.38 15.12 -45.24
C LYS A 27 -37.56 16.38 -44.89
N PRO A 28 -36.58 16.78 -45.73
CA PRO A 28 -35.80 18.01 -45.52
C PRO A 28 -36.54 19.26 -46.05
N ARG A 29 -36.44 20.39 -45.32
CA ARG A 29 -36.96 21.70 -45.74
C ARG A 29 -35.81 22.70 -45.93
N ALA A 30 -35.91 23.45 -47.03
CA ALA A 30 -34.91 24.36 -47.58
C ALA A 30 -34.75 25.70 -46.84
N VAL A 31 -33.59 26.33 -47.07
CA VAL A 31 -33.07 27.61 -46.55
C VAL A 31 -33.47 28.79 -47.46
N PRO A 32 -33.59 30.03 -46.93
CA PRO A 32 -33.32 31.23 -47.73
C PRO A 32 -32.25 32.17 -47.12
N PRO A 33 -31.69 33.14 -47.89
CA PRO A 33 -30.40 33.76 -47.58
C PRO A 33 -30.43 35.26 -47.16
N SER A 34 -29.26 35.70 -46.67
CA SER A 34 -28.64 37.05 -46.71
C SER A 34 -29.15 38.16 -45.76
N VAL A 35 -28.23 38.82 -45.02
CA VAL A 35 -27.68 40.18 -45.27
C VAL A 35 -26.71 40.59 -44.11
N ALA A 36 -25.54 41.15 -44.43
CA ALA A 36 -24.62 41.92 -43.55
C ALA A 36 -24.59 43.39 -44.07
N PRO A 37 -23.89 44.42 -43.49
CA PRO A 37 -22.88 44.45 -42.40
C PRO A 37 -22.96 45.68 -41.43
N ALA A 38 -22.07 45.80 -40.42
CA ALA A 38 -21.20 46.99 -40.13
C ALA A 38 -20.78 47.22 -38.63
N LYS A 39 -19.45 47.34 -38.45
CA LYS A 39 -18.61 48.27 -37.64
C LYS A 39 -18.81 48.51 -36.10
N SER A 40 -17.68 48.34 -35.40
CA SER A 40 -17.19 48.72 -34.04
C SER A 40 -17.23 50.23 -33.69
N PRO A 41 -17.01 50.75 -32.42
CA PRO A 41 -15.97 50.40 -31.40
C PRO A 41 -16.34 50.51 -29.87
N GLY A 42 -15.39 50.21 -28.95
CA GLY A 42 -15.48 50.27 -27.46
C GLY A 42 -15.42 51.68 -26.83
N PRO A 43 -14.97 51.94 -25.56
CA PRO A 43 -14.39 51.08 -24.49
C PRO A 43 -14.94 51.31 -23.02
N ALA A 44 -14.43 50.50 -22.07
CA ALA A 44 -14.19 50.58 -20.59
C ALA A 44 -14.83 51.69 -19.68
N PRO A 45 -14.96 51.51 -18.34
CA PRO A 45 -13.79 51.44 -17.44
C PRO A 45 -13.86 50.49 -16.21
N ALA A 46 -12.69 50.37 -15.59
CA ALA A 46 -12.30 49.57 -14.43
C ALA A 46 -12.80 50.10 -13.07
N THR A 47 -12.79 49.23 -12.06
CA THR A 47 -12.78 49.60 -10.62
C THR A 47 -11.68 48.79 -9.89
N PRO A 48 -10.89 49.42 -8.98
CA PRO A 48 -9.86 48.76 -8.16
C PRO A 48 -10.34 48.33 -6.75
N PRO A 49 -9.52 47.58 -5.98
CA PRO A 49 -9.93 46.90 -4.74
C PRO A 49 -9.56 47.66 -3.45
N VAL A 50 -10.23 47.36 -2.34
CA VAL A 50 -9.83 47.79 -0.98
C VAL A 50 -9.95 46.64 0.02
N ALA A 51 -8.99 46.63 0.95
CA ALA A 51 -8.48 45.57 1.81
C ALA A 51 -9.22 45.35 3.16
N ALA A 52 -8.74 44.29 3.83
CA ALA A 52 -8.61 44.08 5.29
C ALA A 52 -9.89 43.75 6.07
N ALA A 53 -10.06 42.52 6.58
CA ALA A 53 -9.36 41.83 7.69
C ALA A 53 -10.01 42.12 9.06
N THR A 54 -10.55 41.06 9.68
CA THR A 54 -10.61 40.85 11.14
C THR A 54 -10.83 39.35 11.39
N ALA A 55 -9.78 38.66 11.82
CA ALA A 55 -9.86 37.31 12.39
C ALA A 55 -9.52 37.43 13.87
N GLU A 56 -10.48 37.06 14.71
CA GLU A 56 -10.40 37.09 16.17
C GLU A 56 -9.64 35.84 16.65
N VAL A 57 -8.48 36.04 17.27
CA VAL A 57 -7.64 34.97 17.84
C VAL A 57 -7.79 34.97 19.35
N LEU A 58 -8.46 33.94 19.89
CA LEU A 58 -8.49 33.63 21.31
C LEU A 58 -7.10 33.19 21.79
N ARG A 59 -6.51 33.98 22.70
CA ARG A 59 -5.20 33.74 23.32
C ARG A 59 -5.43 33.31 24.78
N LEU A 60 -4.97 32.11 25.14
CA LEU A 60 -4.88 31.64 26.54
C LEU A 60 -3.51 32.04 27.14
N PRO A 61 -3.44 32.40 28.44
CA PRO A 61 -2.21 32.91 29.04
C PRO A 61 -1.30 31.78 29.57
N THR A 62 0.01 32.01 29.45
CA THR A 62 1.10 31.28 30.13
C THR A 62 1.38 31.87 31.52
N PRO A 63 1.82 31.08 32.51
CA PRO A 63 2.47 31.62 33.71
C PRO A 63 4.00 31.52 33.65
N ALA A 64 4.64 32.57 34.16
CA ALA A 64 6.07 32.75 34.31
C ALA A 64 6.64 32.17 35.61
N HIS A 65 7.97 32.12 35.64
CA HIS A 65 8.95 31.40 36.44
C HIS A 65 9.07 31.78 37.95
N ALA A 66 9.35 30.74 38.79
CA ALA A 66 10.23 30.56 39.98
C ALA A 66 10.46 31.71 41.03
N PRO A 67 10.78 31.38 42.31
CA PRO A 67 12.16 30.96 42.68
C PRO A 67 12.28 29.88 43.79
N ALA A 68 13.51 29.36 43.96
CA ALA A 68 13.96 28.36 44.93
C ALA A 68 14.08 28.87 46.39
N PRO A 69 14.35 27.97 47.37
CA PRO A 69 15.67 28.05 48.03
C PRO A 69 16.30 26.69 48.42
N ALA A 70 17.52 26.82 48.94
CA ALA A 70 18.61 25.85 49.06
C ALA A 70 18.58 24.86 50.25
N ALA A 71 19.52 23.90 50.14
CA ALA A 71 20.39 23.33 51.19
C ALA A 71 20.00 21.96 51.81
N LYS A 72 20.85 20.93 51.60
CA LYS A 72 21.90 20.49 52.56
C LYS A 72 22.53 19.14 52.16
N SER A 73 23.86 19.15 52.25
CA SER A 73 24.85 18.06 52.38
C SER A 73 24.37 16.75 53.05
N GLY A 74 24.88 15.61 52.55
CA GLY A 74 25.01 14.37 53.31
C GLY A 74 25.35 13.14 52.45
N LEU A 75 26.65 12.81 52.31
CA LEU A 75 27.06 11.41 52.08
C LEU A 75 27.04 10.67 53.43
N PRO A 76 26.65 9.39 53.46
CA PRO A 76 27.68 8.38 53.73
C PRO A 76 27.50 7.02 53.02
N THR A 77 28.66 6.45 52.67
CA THR A 77 29.11 5.03 52.75
C THR A 77 28.25 3.85 52.26
N LYS A 78 28.84 3.13 51.28
CA LYS A 78 28.93 1.66 51.07
C LYS A 78 27.89 0.76 51.76
N SER A 79 27.10 0.06 50.95
CA SER A 79 26.79 -1.35 51.17
C SER A 79 26.56 -2.06 49.84
N ALA A 80 27.32 -3.12 49.61
CA ALA A 80 27.15 -4.02 48.48
C ALA A 80 25.88 -4.86 48.71
N SER A 81 24.99 -4.90 47.73
CA SER A 81 24.00 -5.97 47.63
C SER A 81 23.97 -6.50 46.20
N LYS A 82 24.22 -7.80 46.13
CA LYS A 82 24.40 -8.66 44.97
C LYS A 82 23.02 -8.92 44.35
N ALA A 83 22.73 -8.30 43.21
CA ALA A 83 21.53 -8.63 42.43
C ALA A 83 21.72 -10.00 41.73
N PRO A 84 20.71 -10.89 41.74
CA PRO A 84 20.87 -12.24 41.20
C PRO A 84 20.94 -12.21 39.67
N ALA A 85 21.80 -13.07 39.13
CA ALA A 85 21.96 -13.30 37.71
C ALA A 85 20.60 -13.68 37.08
N ARG A 86 20.16 -12.87 36.11
CA ARG A 86 19.01 -13.16 35.27
C ARG A 86 19.31 -14.46 34.51
N ALA A 87 18.60 -15.52 34.90
CA ALA A 87 18.69 -16.82 34.26
C ALA A 87 18.46 -16.67 32.75
N ALA A 88 19.39 -17.22 31.97
CA ALA A 88 19.29 -17.27 30.53
C ALA A 88 17.98 -17.98 30.13
N ALA A 89 17.22 -17.33 29.26
CA ALA A 89 16.05 -17.94 28.63
C ALA A 89 16.46 -19.25 27.95
N PRO A 90 15.62 -20.30 27.98
CA PRO A 90 15.99 -21.59 27.42
C PRO A 90 16.22 -21.46 25.92
N LYS A 91 17.42 -21.83 25.46
CA LYS A 91 17.71 -22.02 24.03
C LYS A 91 16.72 -23.04 23.50
N ARG A 92 15.78 -22.60 22.66
CA ARG A 92 14.87 -23.46 21.91
C ARG A 92 15.73 -24.51 21.18
N THR A 93 15.55 -25.78 21.55
CA THR A 93 16.13 -26.91 20.84
C THR A 93 15.61 -26.88 19.41
N ARG A 94 16.50 -26.66 18.45
CA ARG A 94 16.17 -26.58 17.02
C ARG A 94 15.55 -27.92 16.59
N LYS A 95 14.29 -27.87 16.15
CA LYS A 95 13.63 -28.91 15.36
C LYS A 95 14.48 -29.16 14.09
N PRO A 96 14.44 -30.35 13.44
CA PRO A 96 15.15 -30.57 12.18
C PRO A 96 14.76 -29.45 11.22
N ALA A 97 15.75 -28.79 10.62
CA ALA A 97 15.56 -27.57 9.83
C ALA A 97 14.62 -27.86 8.65
N GLU A 98 13.36 -27.51 8.82
CA GLU A 98 12.38 -27.42 7.75
C GLU A 98 12.90 -26.37 6.76
N ALA A 99 12.79 -26.64 5.45
CA ALA A 99 13.29 -25.71 4.45
C ALA A 99 12.63 -24.33 4.66
N PRO A 100 13.39 -23.22 4.54
CA PRO A 100 12.84 -21.90 4.80
C PRO A 100 11.65 -21.63 3.88
N LYS A 101 10.53 -21.15 4.43
CA LYS A 101 9.33 -20.81 3.65
C LYS A 101 9.59 -19.58 2.79
N LEU A 102 8.78 -19.40 1.74
CA LEU A 102 8.75 -18.18 0.93
C LEU A 102 7.45 -17.43 1.21
N PHE A 103 7.54 -16.29 1.87
CA PHE A 103 6.40 -15.43 2.15
C PHE A 103 6.21 -14.40 1.06
N VAL A 104 5.05 -14.40 0.42
CA VAL A 104 4.66 -13.37 -0.54
C VAL A 104 3.87 -12.30 0.21
N LEU A 105 4.36 -11.06 0.23
CA LEU A 105 3.69 -9.99 0.96
C LEU A 105 2.74 -9.19 0.07
N ASP A 106 1.60 -8.84 0.64
CA ASP A 106 0.69 -7.84 0.12
C ASP A 106 1.16 -6.42 0.48
N THR A 107 0.87 -5.44 -0.37
CA THR A 107 1.16 -4.01 -0.17
C THR A 107 0.56 -3.48 1.12
N ASN A 108 -0.64 -3.92 1.50
CA ASN A 108 -1.27 -3.48 2.74
C ASN A 108 -0.44 -3.83 3.98
N VAL A 109 0.30 -4.94 3.95
CA VAL A 109 1.21 -5.31 5.05
C VAL A 109 2.30 -4.24 5.20
N LEU A 110 2.97 -3.90 4.09
CA LEU A 110 4.05 -2.91 4.04
C LEU A 110 3.54 -1.49 4.39
N MET A 111 2.36 -1.13 3.91
CA MET A 111 1.73 0.19 4.16
C MET A 111 1.36 0.41 5.63
N HIS A 112 1.02 -0.66 6.35
CA HIS A 112 0.64 -0.58 7.75
C HIS A 112 1.80 -0.86 8.72
N ASP A 113 2.84 -1.56 8.28
CA ASP A 113 4.04 -1.75 9.09
C ASP A 113 5.31 -1.71 8.23
N PRO A 114 6.14 -0.65 8.36
CA PRO A 114 7.34 -0.51 7.55
C PRO A 114 8.44 -1.52 7.90
N MET A 115 8.35 -2.16 9.07
CA MET A 115 9.32 -3.17 9.51
C MET A 115 8.97 -4.59 9.09
N SER A 116 7.86 -4.77 8.37
CA SER A 116 7.31 -6.09 8.07
C SER A 116 8.25 -7.00 7.30
N LEU A 117 9.08 -6.45 6.40
CA LEU A 117 10.10 -7.19 5.64
C LEU A 117 11.08 -7.97 6.54
N PHE A 118 11.32 -7.50 7.76
CA PHE A 118 12.35 -8.03 8.66
C PHE A 118 11.78 -8.95 9.76
N ARG A 119 10.47 -9.23 9.75
CA ARG A 119 9.79 -10.01 10.80
C ARG A 119 9.59 -11.49 10.47
N PHE A 120 10.24 -11.99 9.44
CA PHE A 120 10.11 -13.36 8.97
C PHE A 120 11.27 -14.29 9.39
N GLU A 121 12.12 -13.84 10.32
CA GLU A 121 13.22 -14.62 10.89
C GLU A 121 14.14 -15.23 9.79
N GLU A 122 14.26 -16.55 9.74
CA GLU A 122 15.05 -17.27 8.72
C GLU A 122 14.37 -17.42 7.35
N HIS A 123 13.12 -16.97 7.21
CA HIS A 123 12.34 -17.19 6.00
C HIS A 123 12.56 -16.10 4.96
N ASP A 124 12.43 -16.48 3.68
CA ASP A 124 12.58 -15.52 2.59
C ASP A 124 11.26 -14.80 2.32
N VAL A 125 11.40 -13.57 1.85
CA VAL A 125 10.30 -12.69 1.49
C VAL A 125 10.31 -12.46 -0.01
N PHE A 126 9.14 -12.44 -0.62
CA PHE A 126 8.94 -12.15 -2.03
C PHE A 126 7.99 -10.97 -2.19
N LEU A 127 8.39 -9.99 -3.00
CA LEU A 127 7.56 -8.85 -3.37
C LEU A 127 7.13 -8.94 -4.85
N PRO A 128 5.82 -9.07 -5.12
CA PRO A 128 5.27 -8.90 -6.46
C PRO A 128 5.56 -7.50 -7.02
N MET A 129 5.69 -7.36 -8.34
CA MET A 129 5.93 -6.03 -8.95
C MET A 129 4.76 -5.06 -8.69
N ILE A 130 3.53 -5.57 -8.73
CA ILE A 130 2.32 -4.78 -8.44
C ILE A 130 2.36 -4.15 -7.04
N THR A 131 3.01 -4.80 -6.08
CA THR A 131 3.17 -4.24 -4.73
C THR A 131 4.04 -3.00 -4.72
N LEU A 132 5.10 -2.96 -5.55
CA LEU A 132 5.94 -1.77 -5.68
C LEU A 132 5.18 -0.62 -6.37
N GLU A 133 4.36 -0.93 -7.37
CA GLU A 133 3.52 0.06 -8.05
C GLU A 133 2.50 0.69 -7.10
N GLU A 134 1.86 -0.12 -6.25
CA GLU A 134 0.92 0.37 -5.24
C GLU A 134 1.61 1.21 -4.18
N LEU A 135 2.81 0.82 -3.71
CA LEU A 135 3.60 1.66 -2.80
C LEU A 135 3.88 3.03 -3.44
N ASP A 136 4.24 3.09 -4.71
CA ASP A 136 4.51 4.36 -5.39
C ASP A 136 3.26 5.27 -5.44
N GLY A 137 2.09 4.68 -5.67
CA GLY A 137 0.80 5.38 -5.63
C GLY A 137 0.49 6.00 -4.26
N HIS A 138 0.86 5.31 -3.18
CA HIS A 138 0.50 5.71 -1.80
C HIS A 138 1.55 6.59 -1.08
N LYS A 139 2.64 6.99 -1.75
CA LYS A 139 3.70 7.82 -1.14
C LYS A 139 3.32 9.29 -0.90
N LYS A 140 2.23 9.77 -1.49
CA LYS A 140 1.79 11.18 -1.48
C LYS A 140 0.93 11.51 -0.25
N GLY A 141 0.99 12.77 0.20
CA GLY A 141 0.18 13.26 1.32
C GLY A 141 0.91 13.30 2.67
N MET A 142 0.19 13.44 3.77
CA MET A 142 0.75 13.58 5.14
C MET A 142 0.24 12.51 6.11
N THR A 143 -0.40 11.46 5.59
CA THR A 143 -0.97 10.39 6.43
C THR A 143 0.12 9.49 7.01
N GLU A 144 -0.21 8.79 8.10
CA GLU A 144 0.60 7.70 8.67
C GLU A 144 0.99 6.67 7.60
N VAL A 145 0.01 6.27 6.77
CA VAL A 145 0.24 5.33 5.65
C VAL A 145 1.28 5.88 4.67
N ALA A 146 1.16 7.14 4.24
CA ALA A 146 2.13 7.73 3.33
C ALA A 146 3.53 7.85 3.96
N ARG A 147 3.61 8.09 5.27
CA ARG A 147 4.87 8.07 6.02
C ARG A 147 5.49 6.68 6.03
N ASN A 148 4.71 5.64 6.32
CA ASN A 148 5.16 4.25 6.35
C ASN A 148 5.65 3.80 4.97
N VAL A 149 4.89 4.10 3.92
CA VAL A 149 5.28 3.82 2.54
C VAL A 149 6.65 4.42 2.22
N ARG A 150 6.90 5.69 2.56
CA ARG A 150 8.22 6.30 2.34
C ARG A 150 9.33 5.63 3.15
N GLN A 151 9.02 5.12 4.33
CA GLN A 151 9.99 4.37 5.12
C GLN A 151 10.31 3.05 4.42
N VAL A 152 9.31 2.28 4.00
CA VAL A 152 9.50 1.05 3.21
C VAL A 152 10.32 1.33 1.96
N SER A 153 10.01 2.38 1.19
CA SER A 153 10.78 2.74 0.00
C SER A 153 12.26 3.01 0.30
N ARG A 154 12.57 3.64 1.44
CA ARG A 154 13.96 3.87 1.86
C ARG A 154 14.66 2.58 2.26
N GLU A 155 13.98 1.67 2.97
CA GLU A 155 14.55 0.36 3.32
C GLU A 155 14.82 -0.48 2.08
N LEU A 156 13.90 -0.48 1.12
CA LEU A 156 14.07 -1.17 -0.17
C LEU A 156 15.26 -0.59 -0.96
N ASP A 157 15.41 0.74 -0.97
CA ASP A 157 16.54 1.41 -1.62
C ASP A 157 17.88 1.06 -0.95
N GLN A 158 17.94 1.02 0.38
CA GLN A 158 19.13 0.59 1.12
C GLN A 158 19.49 -0.88 0.86
N LEU A 159 18.49 -1.78 0.81
CA LEU A 159 18.70 -3.18 0.45
C LEU A 159 19.23 -3.29 -0.98
N ALA A 160 18.65 -2.54 -1.92
CA ALA A 160 19.07 -2.54 -3.32
C ALA A 160 20.50 -1.99 -3.49
N ALA A 161 20.92 -1.02 -2.68
CA ALA A 161 22.28 -0.49 -2.68
C ALA A 161 23.36 -1.54 -2.31
N SER A 162 22.97 -2.66 -1.68
CA SER A 162 23.89 -3.78 -1.40
C SER A 162 24.21 -4.63 -2.64
N LEU A 163 23.48 -4.45 -3.74
CA LEU A 163 23.73 -5.16 -5.00
C LEU A 163 25.07 -4.76 -5.60
N LYS A 164 25.84 -5.76 -6.03
CA LYS A 164 27.10 -5.54 -6.77
C LYS A 164 26.86 -5.02 -8.19
N SER A 165 25.69 -5.34 -8.76
CA SER A 165 25.28 -4.91 -10.10
C SER A 165 23.76 -4.96 -10.23
N SER A 166 23.20 -4.14 -11.12
CA SER A 166 21.75 -4.11 -11.42
C SER A 166 21.31 -5.19 -12.43
N SER A 167 22.02 -6.31 -12.50
CA SER A 167 21.66 -7.43 -13.39
C SER A 167 20.48 -8.23 -12.84
N ILE A 168 19.63 -8.75 -13.74
CA ILE A 168 18.53 -9.67 -13.39
C ILE A 168 19.06 -10.91 -12.65
N GLU A 169 20.23 -11.41 -13.04
CA GLU A 169 20.86 -12.56 -12.38
C GLU A 169 21.25 -12.27 -10.93
N GLU A 170 21.73 -11.05 -10.65
CA GLU A 170 22.09 -10.64 -9.30
C GLU A 170 20.82 -10.43 -8.45
N MET A 171 19.78 -9.82 -9.02
CA MET A 171 18.48 -9.67 -8.36
C MET A 171 17.83 -11.04 -8.05
N GLY A 172 18.02 -12.02 -8.93
CA GLY A 172 17.53 -13.39 -8.75
C GLY A 172 18.16 -14.14 -7.56
N LYS A 173 19.32 -13.71 -7.05
CA LYS A 173 19.97 -14.32 -5.87
C LYS A 173 19.32 -13.91 -4.55
N GLY A 174 18.46 -12.89 -4.58
CA GLY A 174 17.82 -12.27 -3.42
C GLY A 174 18.76 -11.35 -2.64
N LEU A 175 18.18 -10.32 -2.03
CA LEU A 175 18.88 -9.35 -1.18
C LEU A 175 18.89 -9.85 0.28
N PRO A 176 20.04 -9.94 0.96
CA PRO A 176 20.07 -10.34 2.36
C PRO A 176 19.36 -9.30 3.24
N LEU A 177 18.31 -9.71 3.95
CA LEU A 177 17.53 -8.81 4.82
C LEU A 177 18.35 -8.28 6.01
N ALA A 178 19.26 -9.10 6.55
CA ALA A 178 20.21 -8.67 7.57
C ALA A 178 21.23 -7.61 7.11
N GLY A 179 21.29 -7.32 5.81
CA GLY A 179 22.25 -6.37 5.21
C GLY A 179 22.08 -4.93 5.67
N THR A 180 20.90 -4.53 6.15
CA THR A 180 20.59 -3.16 6.60
C THR A 180 20.62 -2.98 8.11
N GLY A 181 21.14 -3.96 8.86
CA GLY A 181 21.30 -3.88 10.33
C GLY A 181 20.30 -4.71 11.13
N HIS A 182 19.32 -5.33 10.47
CA HIS A 182 18.35 -6.26 11.05
C HIS A 182 18.91 -7.68 11.18
N ARG A 183 19.81 -7.89 12.15
CA ARG A 183 20.55 -9.16 12.32
C ARG A 183 19.65 -10.38 12.54
N GLU A 184 18.44 -10.16 13.05
CA GLU A 184 17.40 -11.16 13.27
C GLU A 184 16.72 -11.64 11.97
N ALA A 185 16.82 -10.88 10.87
CA ALA A 185 16.24 -11.22 9.57
C ALA A 185 17.25 -11.99 8.72
N GLU A 186 17.46 -13.28 9.04
CA GLU A 186 18.45 -14.16 8.38
C GLU A 186 18.06 -14.53 6.94
N GLY A 187 16.80 -14.33 6.55
CA GLY A 187 16.29 -14.58 5.20
C GLY A 187 16.71 -13.56 4.13
N LYS A 188 16.18 -13.76 2.92
CA LYS A 188 16.41 -12.89 1.76
C LYS A 188 15.11 -12.30 1.21
N LEU A 189 15.23 -11.12 0.63
CA LEU A 189 14.20 -10.45 -0.14
C LEU A 189 14.37 -10.73 -1.64
N PHE A 190 13.32 -11.24 -2.26
CA PHE A 190 13.21 -11.47 -3.70
C PHE A 190 12.17 -10.53 -4.30
N PHE A 191 12.41 -10.16 -5.56
CA PHE A 191 11.44 -9.41 -6.36
C PHE A 191 10.99 -10.26 -7.54
N GLN A 192 9.80 -9.97 -8.03
CA GLN A 192 9.35 -10.49 -9.30
C GLN A 192 10.18 -9.91 -10.45
N THR A 193 11.09 -10.70 -11.01
CA THR A 193 11.97 -10.30 -12.12
C THR A 193 11.49 -10.77 -13.49
N GLN A 194 10.50 -11.65 -13.52
CA GLN A 194 9.94 -12.22 -14.75
C GLN A 194 8.45 -11.92 -14.83
N LEU A 195 7.96 -11.78 -16.06
CA LEU A 195 6.53 -11.81 -16.31
C LEU A 195 6.03 -13.22 -16.03
N ILE A 196 5.11 -13.32 -15.07
CA ILE A 196 4.53 -14.58 -14.66
C ILE A 196 3.11 -14.59 -15.21
N ASP A 197 2.93 -15.16 -16.40
CA ASP A 197 1.61 -15.40 -16.96
C ASP A 197 0.99 -16.62 -16.28
N THR A 198 0.17 -16.38 -15.26
CA THR A 198 -0.65 -17.43 -14.64
C THR A 198 -2.11 -17.15 -14.94
N PRO A 199 -2.78 -18.00 -15.72
CA PRO A 199 -4.23 -17.89 -15.85
C PRO A 199 -4.86 -18.25 -14.51
N LEU A 200 -5.29 -17.23 -13.76
CA LEU A 200 -6.22 -17.44 -12.65
C LEU A 200 -7.51 -18.06 -13.21
N PRO A 201 -8.26 -18.83 -12.40
CA PRO A 201 -9.54 -19.39 -12.83
C PRO A 201 -10.43 -18.29 -13.43
N GLN A 202 -11.15 -18.62 -14.50
CA GLN A 202 -11.94 -17.68 -15.33
C GLN A 202 -12.99 -16.85 -14.55
N GLY A 203 -13.25 -17.16 -13.28
CA GLY A 203 -14.15 -16.41 -12.39
C GLY A 203 -13.54 -15.21 -11.67
N LEU A 204 -12.22 -15.00 -11.71
CA LEU A 204 -11.59 -13.83 -11.09
C LEU A 204 -11.39 -12.69 -12.12
N PRO A 205 -11.85 -11.47 -11.82
CA PRO A 205 -11.63 -10.33 -12.71
C PRO A 205 -10.14 -10.10 -12.97
N GLN A 206 -9.71 -10.21 -14.22
CA GLN A 206 -8.34 -9.85 -14.60
C GLN A 206 -8.13 -8.33 -14.43
N GLY A 207 -6.98 -7.92 -13.91
CA GLY A 207 -6.60 -6.50 -13.78
C GLY A 207 -6.81 -5.85 -12.41
N LYS A 208 -7.37 -6.56 -11.41
CA LYS A 208 -7.30 -6.10 -10.01
C LYS A 208 -5.96 -6.51 -9.41
N ALA A 209 -5.29 -5.59 -8.71
CA ALA A 209 -4.00 -5.84 -8.06
C ALA A 209 -4.01 -7.08 -7.16
N ASP A 210 -5.03 -7.24 -6.30
CA ASP A 210 -5.22 -8.45 -5.48
C ASP A 210 -5.11 -9.74 -6.29
N ASN A 211 -5.76 -9.77 -7.45
CA ASN A 211 -5.84 -10.97 -8.27
C ASN A 211 -4.48 -11.23 -8.92
N GLN A 212 -3.78 -10.19 -9.37
CA GLN A 212 -2.40 -10.33 -9.87
C GLN A 212 -1.46 -10.91 -8.81
N ILE A 213 -1.56 -10.45 -7.54
CA ILE A 213 -0.79 -11.02 -6.43
C ILE A 213 -1.11 -12.51 -6.26
N LEU A 214 -2.38 -12.91 -6.28
CA LEU A 214 -2.77 -14.33 -6.20
C LEU A 214 -2.20 -15.16 -7.37
N GLY A 215 -2.16 -14.60 -8.58
CA GLY A 215 -1.54 -15.23 -9.75
C GLY A 215 -0.05 -15.48 -9.54
N VAL A 216 0.68 -14.49 -9.01
CA VAL A 216 2.10 -14.61 -8.67
C VAL A 216 2.33 -15.70 -7.62
N VAL A 217 1.54 -15.74 -6.55
CA VAL A 217 1.63 -16.78 -5.51
C VAL A 217 1.42 -18.17 -6.12
N GLN A 218 0.42 -18.34 -6.99
CA GLN A 218 0.12 -19.61 -7.65
C GLN A 218 1.27 -20.09 -8.54
N ALA A 219 1.91 -19.19 -9.30
CA ALA A 219 3.08 -19.56 -10.08
C ALA A 219 4.30 -19.89 -9.25
N LEU A 220 4.59 -19.11 -8.21
CA LEU A 220 5.72 -19.38 -7.31
C LEU A 220 5.59 -20.76 -6.67
N LYS A 221 4.36 -21.16 -6.29
CA LYS A 221 4.07 -22.51 -5.82
C LYS A 221 4.42 -23.58 -6.85
N GLY A 222 4.19 -23.32 -8.15
CA GLY A 222 4.57 -24.22 -9.24
C GLY A 222 6.08 -24.24 -9.54
N LEU A 223 6.76 -23.10 -9.43
CA LEU A 223 8.20 -22.96 -9.65
C LEU A 223 9.04 -23.55 -8.51
N HIS A 224 8.47 -23.63 -7.30
CA HIS A 224 9.16 -24.12 -6.11
C HIS A 224 8.41 -25.29 -5.42
N PRO A 225 8.30 -26.47 -6.07
CA PRO A 225 7.48 -27.59 -5.55
C PRO A 225 7.99 -28.16 -4.21
N GLY A 226 9.27 -27.95 -3.87
CA GLY A 226 9.87 -28.39 -2.61
C GLY A 226 9.85 -27.34 -1.49
N ARG A 227 9.22 -26.18 -1.72
CA ARG A 227 9.21 -25.05 -0.79
C ARG A 227 7.79 -24.59 -0.54
N GLU A 228 7.47 -24.32 0.73
CA GLU A 228 6.17 -23.75 1.06
C GLU A 228 6.12 -22.27 0.63
N VAL A 229 5.13 -21.92 -0.19
CA VAL A 229 4.85 -20.55 -0.63
C VAL A 229 3.57 -20.08 0.05
N VAL A 230 3.66 -19.03 0.85
CA VAL A 230 2.56 -18.55 1.71
C VAL A 230 2.29 -17.08 1.43
N LEU A 231 1.02 -16.74 1.14
CA LEU A 231 0.60 -15.35 1.06
C LEU A 231 0.43 -14.77 2.46
N VAL A 232 0.98 -13.60 2.71
CA VAL A 232 0.79 -12.85 3.96
C VAL A 232 0.07 -11.54 3.64
N SER A 233 -1.11 -11.36 4.22
CA SER A 233 -1.94 -10.17 3.99
C SER A 233 -2.70 -9.78 5.26
N LYS A 234 -3.01 -8.48 5.40
CA LYS A 234 -3.94 -7.95 6.42
C LYS A 234 -5.40 -7.97 5.95
N ASP A 235 -5.66 -8.12 4.65
CA ASP A 235 -7.02 -8.12 4.10
C ASP A 235 -7.65 -9.53 4.19
N ILE A 236 -8.79 -9.60 4.88
CA ILE A 236 -9.56 -10.84 5.02
C ILE A 236 -10.05 -11.39 3.67
N ASN A 237 -10.43 -10.53 2.73
CA ASN A 237 -10.93 -10.93 1.42
C ASN A 237 -9.79 -11.54 0.57
N MET A 238 -8.60 -10.96 0.62
CA MET A 238 -7.42 -11.53 -0.03
C MET A 238 -7.13 -12.94 0.49
N ARG A 239 -7.14 -13.14 1.81
CA ARG A 239 -6.90 -14.46 2.41
C ARG A 239 -8.00 -15.46 2.09
N ILE A 240 -9.26 -15.05 2.05
CA ILE A 240 -10.38 -15.93 1.65
C ILE A 240 -10.23 -16.35 0.18
N LYS A 241 -9.91 -15.42 -0.72
CA LYS A 241 -9.66 -15.74 -2.15
C LYS A 241 -8.49 -16.73 -2.29
N ALA A 242 -7.37 -16.50 -1.61
CA ALA A 242 -6.23 -17.39 -1.63
C ALA A 242 -6.60 -18.83 -1.20
N ARG A 243 -7.32 -18.96 -0.08
CA ARG A 243 -7.79 -20.26 0.41
C ARG A 243 -8.76 -20.94 -0.56
N ALA A 244 -9.66 -20.18 -1.18
CA ALA A 244 -10.57 -20.71 -2.20
C ALA A 244 -9.82 -21.24 -3.45
N LEU A 245 -8.62 -20.71 -3.73
CA LEU A 245 -7.72 -21.18 -4.78
C LEU A 245 -6.75 -22.29 -4.31
N GLY A 246 -6.83 -22.74 -3.06
CA GLY A 246 -5.89 -23.73 -2.51
C GLY A 246 -4.47 -23.19 -2.29
N LEU A 247 -4.33 -21.87 -2.15
CA LEU A 247 -3.08 -21.19 -1.81
C LEU A 247 -2.97 -20.99 -0.29
N PRO A 248 -1.85 -21.38 0.35
CA PRO A 248 -1.61 -21.08 1.76
C PRO A 248 -1.65 -19.57 2.00
N ALA A 249 -2.38 -19.13 3.02
CA ALA A 249 -2.51 -17.72 3.36
C ALA A 249 -2.64 -17.48 4.86
N GLU A 250 -1.79 -16.57 5.35
CA GLU A 250 -1.64 -16.21 6.76
C GLU A 250 -1.99 -14.74 7.01
N ASP A 251 -2.45 -14.47 8.23
CA ASP A 251 -2.77 -13.13 8.72
C ASP A 251 -1.50 -12.47 9.26
N TYR A 252 -1.26 -11.22 8.87
CA TYR A 252 -0.16 -10.45 9.44
C TYR A 252 -0.58 -9.77 10.75
N ARG A 253 0.00 -10.20 11.88
CA ARG A 253 -0.35 -9.74 13.22
C ARG A 253 0.76 -8.93 13.88
#